data_AF-A0A914YJJ8-F1
#
_entry.id   AF-A0A914YJJ8-F1
#
_cell.length_a   1.000
_cell.length_b   1.000
_cell.length_c   1.000
_cell.angle_alpha   90.00
_cell.angle_beta   90.00
_cell.angle_gamma   90.00
#
_symmetry.space_group_name_H-M   'P 1'
#
loop_
_entity.id
_entity.type
_entity.pdbx_description
1 polymer ?
#
loop_
_entity_poly.entity_id
_entity_poly.type
_entity_poly.pdbx_seq_one_letter_code
_entity_poly.pdbx_strand_id
1 'polypeptide(L)'
;MHIAVTPLSLELGLLEQNVERNQQFKIVNKSGKTYHIRLTFDQRILGISSFANFATEGTGWSQIFPGVKPSLVTLPTQFQFPIRREMVLMTGTISSSSQSIEHVLTQAEKGRAVCVILGGAEEALDSHPDNFDLKLSSRKGFVKLALKTGSDLVPVYNFGETSTFRQMKNSRGTKLREFQSKFKEIAGFSPPLFMGRGIFNYSFGLLPYRTPINTVIGKPIPVKRNQNPTQDDIDRLHAEYCAQLTILFDENKTKYGINSDAKLNVY
;
A
#
# COMPACT_ATOMS: atom_id res chain seq x y z
N MET A 1 -15.30 -10.97 -0.05
CA MET A 1 -14.53 -9.72 -0.20
C MET A 1 -13.88 -9.83 -1.56
N HIS A 2 -14.24 -8.96 -2.50
CA HIS A 2 -13.69 -8.99 -3.86
C HIS A 2 -12.64 -7.88 -3.93
N ILE A 3 -11.37 -8.27 -4.03
CA ILE A 3 -10.24 -7.36 -4.18
C ILE A 3 -9.79 -7.50 -5.63
N ALA A 4 -9.82 -6.39 -6.37
CA ALA A 4 -9.43 -6.37 -7.78
C ALA A 4 -8.19 -5.49 -7.98
N VAL A 5 -7.22 -5.99 -8.73
CA VAL A 5 -6.05 -5.22 -9.15
C VAL A 5 -6.31 -4.70 -10.55
N THR A 6 -6.32 -3.38 -10.74
CA THR A 6 -6.56 -2.76 -12.05
C THR A 6 -5.29 -2.04 -12.54
N PRO A 7 -4.65 -2.48 -13.63
CA PRO A 7 -3.56 -1.72 -14.26
C PRO A 7 -4.10 -0.56 -15.13
N LEU A 8 -3.33 0.52 -15.27
CA LEU A 8 -3.68 1.71 -16.05
C LEU A 8 -3.51 1.46 -17.56
N SER A 9 -4.57 1.66 -18.34
CA SER A 9 -4.58 1.60 -19.81
C SER A 9 -4.58 3.02 -20.40
N LEU A 10 -3.78 3.27 -21.45
CA LEU A 10 -4.00 4.39 -22.39
C LEU A 10 -5.12 4.00 -23.37
N GLU A 11 -5.96 4.98 -23.73
CA GLU A 11 -7.29 4.91 -24.37
C GLU A 11 -7.43 4.11 -25.68
N LEU A 12 -8.62 3.54 -25.89
CA LEU A 12 -9.51 3.80 -27.04
C LEU A 12 -10.91 3.23 -26.75
N GLY A 13 -11.95 3.99 -27.10
CA GLY A 13 -13.33 3.77 -26.64
C GLY A 13 -14.06 2.58 -27.27
N LEU A 14 -15.02 2.05 -26.50
CA LEU A 14 -16.40 1.69 -26.85
C LEU A 14 -17.01 0.88 -25.68
N LEU A 15 -18.31 1.04 -25.50
CA LEU A 15 -19.14 0.39 -24.48
C LEU A 15 -19.04 -1.14 -24.53
N GLU A 16 -18.93 -1.83 -23.39
CA GLU A 16 -19.99 -2.70 -22.83
C GLU A 16 -19.52 -3.50 -21.60
N GLN A 17 -20.51 -3.96 -20.85
CA GLN A 17 -20.45 -4.57 -19.53
C GLN A 17 -19.86 -6.00 -19.53
N ASN A 18 -19.44 -6.42 -18.34
CA ASN A 18 -19.18 -7.79 -17.89
C ASN A 18 -17.79 -8.39 -18.13
N VAL A 19 -17.11 -8.63 -17.01
CA VAL A 19 -16.33 -9.85 -16.73
C VAL A 19 -15.47 -10.36 -17.88
N GLU A 20 -14.41 -9.66 -18.22
CA GLU A 20 -13.29 -10.26 -18.97
C GLU A 20 -12.07 -10.42 -18.06
N ARG A 21 -12.03 -11.60 -17.41
CA ARG A 21 -10.77 -12.32 -17.20
C ARG A 21 -10.15 -12.54 -18.57
N ASN A 22 -8.87 -12.19 -18.73
CA ASN A 22 -8.05 -12.33 -19.94
C ASN A 22 -8.00 -11.11 -20.87
N GLN A 23 -7.16 -10.13 -20.52
CA GLN A 23 -6.35 -9.46 -21.53
C GLN A 23 -4.87 -9.56 -21.14
N GLN A 24 -4.09 -10.06 -22.09
CA GLN A 24 -2.67 -10.39 -21.98
C GLN A 24 -1.83 -9.14 -21.71
N PHE A 25 -1.27 -9.05 -20.50
CA PHE A 25 -0.22 -8.06 -20.22
C PHE A 25 1.15 -8.73 -20.28
N LYS A 26 1.73 -8.73 -21.49
CA LYS A 26 3.19 -8.79 -21.60
C LYS A 26 3.74 -7.44 -21.13
N ILE A 27 4.18 -7.35 -19.88
CA ILE A 27 5.27 -6.43 -19.55
C ILE A 27 6.49 -6.99 -20.28
N VAL A 28 6.62 -6.65 -21.58
CA VAL A 28 7.80 -6.99 -22.37
C VAL A 28 8.95 -6.24 -21.75
N ASN A 29 9.75 -6.99 -21.00
CA ASN A 29 11.15 -6.76 -20.72
C ASN A 29 11.84 -6.17 -21.96
N LYS A 30 12.06 -4.85 -21.96
CA LYS A 30 12.93 -4.19 -22.95
C LYS A 30 14.28 -3.76 -22.37
N SER A 31 14.57 -4.00 -21.09
CA SER A 31 15.78 -3.44 -20.48
C SER A 31 16.64 -4.41 -19.67
N GLY A 32 16.19 -5.64 -19.40
CA GLY A 32 16.93 -6.55 -18.52
C GLY A 32 17.21 -5.96 -17.11
N LYS A 33 16.54 -4.86 -16.74
CA LYS A 33 16.70 -4.18 -15.45
C LYS A 33 15.81 -4.80 -14.39
N THR A 34 16.36 -4.83 -13.20
CA THR A 34 15.74 -5.36 -12.00
C THR A 34 14.71 -4.34 -11.49
N TYR A 35 13.43 -4.74 -11.45
CA TYR A 35 12.39 -3.94 -10.81
C TYR A 35 12.56 -4.04 -9.30
N HIS A 36 12.54 -2.93 -8.60
CA HIS A 36 12.81 -2.91 -7.18
C HIS A 36 12.01 -1.79 -6.53
N ILE A 37 11.25 -2.13 -5.49
CA ILE A 37 10.40 -1.23 -4.65
C ILE A 37 9.07 -0.82 -5.30
N ARG A 38 8.05 -1.63 -5.00
CA ARG A 38 6.64 -1.31 -5.25
C ARG A 38 6.06 -0.73 -3.97
N LEU A 39 5.87 0.57 -3.83
CA LEU A 39 5.33 1.09 -2.56
C LEU A 39 3.83 1.05 -2.63
N THR A 40 3.25 0.19 -1.80
CA THR A 40 1.81 0.13 -1.66
C THR A 40 1.38 1.20 -0.68
N PHE A 41 0.66 2.20 -1.18
CA PHE A 41 -0.07 3.08 -0.28
C PHE A 41 -1.35 2.36 0.15
N ASP A 42 -1.30 1.70 1.32
CA ASP A 42 -2.49 1.21 2.03
C ASP A 42 -3.10 2.38 2.80
N GLN A 43 -4.22 2.88 2.30
CA GLN A 43 -5.08 3.71 3.12
C GLN A 43 -5.77 2.77 4.11
N ARG A 44 -5.17 2.77 5.30
CA ARG A 44 -5.84 3.26 6.49
C ARG A 44 -6.55 2.26 7.38
N ILE A 45 -6.83 1.02 7.00
CA ILE A 45 -7.33 0.05 7.99
C ILE A 45 -6.79 -1.35 7.69
N LEU A 46 -5.76 -1.75 8.45
CA LEU A 46 -5.26 -3.12 8.58
C LEU A 46 -4.47 -3.72 7.41
N GLY A 47 -4.09 -2.98 6.38
CA GLY A 47 -3.18 -3.55 5.37
C GLY A 47 -3.86 -4.60 4.47
N ILE A 48 -5.19 -4.63 4.41
CA ILE A 48 -5.95 -5.80 3.92
C ILE A 48 -5.71 -6.01 2.43
N SER A 49 -5.78 -4.96 1.63
CA SER A 49 -5.51 -5.07 0.20
C SER A 49 -4.04 -5.38 -0.04
N SER A 50 -3.15 -4.77 0.74
CA SER A 50 -1.71 -5.04 0.65
C SER A 50 -1.40 -6.51 0.95
N PHE A 51 -2.02 -7.07 1.98
CA PHE A 51 -1.88 -8.48 2.31
C PHE A 51 -2.43 -9.38 1.21
N ALA A 52 -3.66 -9.11 0.74
CA ALA A 52 -4.28 -9.90 -0.32
C ALA A 52 -3.48 -9.87 -1.63
N ASN A 53 -2.91 -8.73 -2.00
CA ASN A 53 -2.18 -8.54 -3.25
C ASN A 53 -0.73 -9.00 -3.21
N PHE A 54 -0.03 -8.81 -2.09
CA PHE A 54 1.44 -8.92 -2.04
C PHE A 54 1.94 -10.00 -1.09
N ALA A 55 1.08 -10.55 -0.23
CA ALA A 55 1.41 -11.64 0.69
C ALA A 55 0.65 -12.93 0.36
N THR A 56 -0.29 -12.88 -0.58
CA THR A 56 -1.09 -14.04 -1.02
C THR A 56 -1.30 -14.00 -2.53
N GLU A 57 -1.78 -15.11 -3.09
CA GLU A 57 -2.20 -15.19 -4.49
C GLU A 57 -3.70 -14.88 -4.68
N GLY A 58 -4.34 -14.25 -3.69
CA GLY A 58 -5.78 -14.02 -3.65
C GLY A 58 -6.32 -13.13 -4.78
N THR A 59 -5.46 -12.34 -5.42
CA THR A 59 -5.81 -11.49 -6.58
C THR A 59 -5.15 -11.94 -7.89
N GLY A 60 -4.50 -13.12 -7.91
CA GLY A 60 -3.83 -13.65 -9.10
C GLY A 60 -2.59 -12.85 -9.52
N TRP A 61 -1.83 -12.33 -8.54
CA TRP A 61 -0.64 -11.51 -8.78
C TRP A 61 0.33 -12.13 -9.80
N SER A 62 0.64 -13.41 -9.65
CA SER A 62 1.57 -14.13 -10.53
C SER A 62 1.10 -14.21 -11.99
N GLN A 63 -0.21 -14.13 -12.22
CA GLN A 63 -0.81 -14.11 -13.55
C GLN A 63 -0.76 -12.71 -14.16
N ILE A 64 -0.96 -11.67 -13.35
CA ILE A 64 -0.94 -10.26 -13.78
C ILE A 64 0.49 -9.77 -14.00
N PHE A 65 1.43 -10.16 -13.13
CA PHE A 65 2.83 -9.74 -13.14
C PHE A 65 3.77 -10.96 -13.17
N PRO A 66 3.83 -11.70 -14.29
CA PRO A 66 4.65 -12.89 -14.40
C PRO A 66 6.14 -12.56 -14.19
N GLY A 67 6.80 -13.33 -13.33
CA GLY A 67 8.22 -13.13 -12.99
C GLY A 67 8.48 -12.05 -11.93
N VAL A 68 7.46 -11.39 -11.39
CA VAL A 68 7.60 -10.44 -10.28
C VAL A 68 7.16 -11.11 -8.97
N LYS A 69 8.09 -11.24 -8.02
CA LYS A 69 7.87 -11.82 -6.69
C LYS A 69 7.75 -10.71 -5.64
N PRO A 70 6.55 -10.42 -5.12
CA PRO A 70 6.35 -9.41 -4.11
C PRO A 70 6.72 -9.94 -2.71
N SER A 71 7.29 -9.07 -1.89
CA SER A 71 7.48 -9.28 -0.46
C SER A 71 6.85 -8.12 0.29
N LEU A 72 5.76 -8.39 1.01
CA LEU A 72 5.15 -7.41 1.90
C LEU A 72 6.08 -7.08 3.07
N VAL A 73 6.09 -5.82 3.51
CA VAL A 73 6.89 -5.37 4.65
C VAL A 73 6.00 -5.18 5.87
N THR A 74 6.44 -5.69 7.02
CA THR A 74 5.74 -5.50 8.30
C THR A 74 6.70 -5.15 9.45
N LEU A 75 6.13 -4.70 10.56
CA LEU A 75 6.89 -4.28 11.74
C LEU A 75 7.70 -5.46 12.34
N PRO A 76 8.94 -5.23 12.82
CA PRO A 76 9.76 -6.28 13.44
C PRO A 76 9.07 -7.00 14.60
N THR A 77 8.17 -6.32 15.32
CA THR A 77 7.39 -6.86 16.44
C THR A 77 6.49 -8.03 16.03
N GLN A 78 6.11 -8.13 14.76
CA GLN A 78 5.33 -9.27 14.24
C GLN A 78 6.12 -10.60 14.29
N PHE A 79 7.47 -10.53 14.30
CA PHE A 79 8.35 -11.69 14.31
C PHE A 79 8.75 -12.16 15.73
N GLN A 80 8.30 -11.48 16.79
CA GLN A 80 8.71 -11.80 18.16
C GLN A 80 7.97 -13.00 18.77
N PHE A 81 6.74 -13.27 18.35
CA PHE A 81 5.93 -14.38 18.89
C PHE A 81 6.03 -15.61 17.98
N PRO A 82 6.40 -16.81 18.49
CA PRO A 82 6.72 -17.97 17.64
C PRO A 82 5.65 -18.35 16.61
N ILE A 83 4.39 -18.52 17.02
CA ILE A 83 3.29 -18.93 16.11
C ILE A 83 3.01 -17.83 15.07
N ARG A 84 3.00 -16.56 15.50
CA ARG A 84 2.77 -15.42 14.61
C ARG A 84 3.91 -15.25 13.62
N ARG A 85 5.15 -15.42 14.07
CA ARG A 85 6.35 -15.37 13.24
C ARG A 85 6.26 -16.35 12.08
N GLU A 86 5.93 -17.62 12.36
CA GLU A 86 5.80 -18.63 11.30
C GLU A 86 4.66 -18.29 10.33
N MET A 87 3.51 -17.80 10.81
CA MET A 87 2.44 -17.32 9.94
C MET A 87 2.88 -16.19 9.01
N VAL A 88 3.62 -15.21 9.53
CA VAL A 88 4.13 -14.10 8.73
C VAL A 88 5.17 -14.59 7.71
N LEU A 89 6.10 -15.45 8.12
CA LEU A 89 7.13 -16.00 7.22
C LEU A 89 6.55 -16.87 6.10
N MET A 90 5.51 -17.67 6.38
CA MET A 90 4.81 -18.48 5.37
C MET A 90 4.26 -17.64 4.21
N THR A 91 3.95 -16.36 4.45
CA THR A 91 3.44 -15.45 3.41
C THR A 91 4.54 -14.75 2.60
N GLY A 92 5.82 -15.02 2.88
CA GLY A 92 6.94 -14.32 2.25
C GLY A 92 7.10 -12.85 2.68
N THR A 93 6.43 -12.45 3.77
CA THR A 93 6.52 -11.12 4.37
C THR A 93 7.87 -10.94 5.06
N ILE A 94 8.43 -9.74 4.95
CA ILE A 94 9.75 -9.37 5.48
C ILE A 94 9.67 -8.24 6.51
N SER A 95 10.75 -8.03 7.25
CA SER A 95 10.85 -6.97 8.26
C SER A 95 11.00 -5.59 7.61
N SER A 96 10.46 -4.55 8.27
CA SER A 96 10.63 -3.15 7.87
C SER A 96 12.01 -2.56 8.18
N SER A 97 12.96 -3.38 8.65
CA SER A 97 14.34 -2.94 8.83
C SER A 97 14.98 -2.64 7.48
N SER A 98 15.77 -1.56 7.42
CA SER A 98 16.48 -1.18 6.20
C SER A 98 17.36 -2.31 5.66
N GLN A 99 18.02 -3.05 6.56
CA GLN A 99 18.85 -4.20 6.23
C GLN A 99 18.05 -5.34 5.56
N SER A 100 16.84 -5.65 6.07
CA SER A 100 16.01 -6.71 5.49
C SER A 100 15.53 -6.32 4.09
N ILE A 101 15.10 -5.07 3.91
CA ILE A 101 14.65 -4.59 2.61
C ILE A 101 15.84 -4.53 1.64
N GLU A 102 16.97 -3.95 2.05
CA GLU A 102 18.19 -3.88 1.25
C GLU A 102 18.68 -5.26 0.83
N HIS A 103 18.66 -6.24 1.73
CA HIS A 103 19.04 -7.62 1.41
C HIS A 103 18.17 -8.21 0.29
N VAL A 104 16.84 -8.04 0.35
CA VAL A 104 15.91 -8.55 -0.68
C VAL A 104 16.10 -7.83 -2.00
N LEU A 105 16.36 -6.52 -1.97
CA LEU A 105 16.57 -5.70 -3.15
C LEU A 105 17.96 -5.82 -3.77
N THR A 106 18.94 -6.39 -3.07
CA THR A 106 20.31 -6.55 -3.60
C THR A 106 20.64 -7.98 -4.00
N GLN A 107 19.68 -8.90 -3.91
CA GLN A 107 19.83 -10.26 -4.41
C GLN A 107 20.13 -10.28 -5.91
N ALA A 108 20.94 -11.26 -6.34
CA ALA A 108 21.23 -11.49 -7.75
C ALA A 108 19.98 -11.92 -8.54
N GLU A 109 18.98 -12.50 -7.86
CA GLU A 109 17.70 -12.87 -8.44
C GLU A 109 16.94 -11.61 -8.92
N LYS A 110 16.57 -11.60 -10.20
CA LYS A 110 15.76 -10.52 -10.77
C LYS A 110 14.28 -10.71 -10.46
N GLY A 111 13.51 -9.62 -10.53
CA GLY A 111 12.05 -9.65 -10.35
C GLY A 111 11.58 -9.57 -8.90
N ARG A 112 12.44 -9.14 -7.97
CA ARG A 112 12.08 -8.95 -6.55
C ARG A 112 11.40 -7.59 -6.33
N ALA A 113 10.13 -7.61 -5.93
CA ALA A 113 9.43 -6.40 -5.51
C ALA A 113 9.29 -6.37 -3.98
N VAL A 114 9.54 -5.22 -3.36
CA VAL A 114 9.28 -5.00 -1.94
C VAL A 114 8.11 -4.04 -1.79
N CYS A 115 7.11 -4.46 -1.01
CA CYS A 115 5.86 -3.74 -0.78
C CYS A 115 5.86 -3.09 0.59
N VAL A 116 6.20 -1.79 0.64
CA VAL A 116 6.18 -1.02 1.88
C VAL A 116 4.86 -0.30 2.01
N ILE A 117 4.16 -0.55 3.10
CA ILE A 117 2.99 0.25 3.50
C ILE A 117 3.51 1.55 4.09
N LEU A 118 3.28 2.65 3.37
CA LEU A 118 3.75 3.95 3.80
C LEU A 118 2.91 4.53 4.92
N GLY A 119 1.65 4.10 5.10
CA GLY A 119 0.73 4.53 6.15
C GLY A 119 1.02 3.93 7.53
N GLY A 120 0.82 4.71 8.59
CA GLY A 120 1.02 4.30 9.98
C GLY A 120 -0.28 4.20 10.79
N ALA A 121 -0.15 3.69 12.01
CA ALA A 121 -1.26 3.56 12.97
C ALA A 121 -1.96 4.90 13.30
N GLU A 122 -1.30 6.04 13.04
CA GLU A 122 -1.87 7.38 13.26
C GLU A 122 -2.87 7.75 12.17
N GLU A 123 -2.56 7.50 10.89
CA GLU A 123 -3.51 7.71 9.79
C GLU A 123 -4.66 6.74 9.85
N ALA A 124 -4.41 5.52 10.34
CA ALA A 124 -5.44 4.54 10.56
C ALA A 124 -6.50 4.97 11.59
N LEU A 125 -6.21 5.98 12.40
CA LEU A 125 -7.15 6.53 13.38
C LEU A 125 -7.89 7.77 12.87
N ASP A 126 -7.42 8.39 11.80
CA ASP A 126 -8.04 9.58 11.19
C ASP A 126 -8.79 9.19 9.88
N SER A 127 -9.07 7.89 9.68
CA SER A 127 -9.62 7.37 8.43
C SER A 127 -11.14 7.43 8.43
N HIS A 128 -11.64 8.58 8.01
CA HIS A 128 -13.06 8.80 7.80
C HIS A 128 -13.42 8.64 6.32
N PRO A 129 -14.65 8.19 6.00
CA PRO A 129 -15.19 8.33 4.66
C PRO A 129 -14.96 9.77 4.16
N ASP A 130 -14.50 9.90 2.92
CA ASP A 130 -14.18 11.18 2.25
C ASP A 130 -12.94 11.93 2.77
N ASN A 131 -12.17 11.34 3.69
CA ASN A 131 -10.84 11.85 4.04
C ASN A 131 -9.78 11.21 3.11
N PHE A 132 -9.04 12.04 2.36
CA PHE A 132 -7.96 11.64 1.47
C PHE A 132 -6.59 12.19 1.87
N ASP A 133 -6.39 12.46 3.17
CA ASP A 133 -5.12 13.00 3.67
C ASP A 133 -4.04 11.90 3.78
N LEU A 134 -2.81 12.25 3.44
CA LEU A 134 -1.67 11.34 3.37
C LEU A 134 -0.49 11.93 4.11
N LYS A 135 -0.11 11.32 5.25
CA LYS A 135 1.07 11.72 6.00
C LYS A 135 2.33 11.14 5.35
N LEU A 136 2.73 11.72 4.23
CA LEU A 136 3.82 11.24 3.40
C LEU A 136 4.98 12.24 3.31
N SER A 137 4.77 13.54 3.53
CA SER A 137 5.80 14.58 3.33
C SER A 137 7.04 14.40 4.21
N SER A 138 6.85 13.84 5.40
CA SER A 138 7.94 13.54 6.35
C SER A 138 8.58 12.16 6.13
N ARG A 139 8.00 11.28 5.30
CA ARG A 139 8.37 9.86 5.20
C ARG A 139 9.30 9.60 4.02
N LYS A 140 10.55 10.04 4.13
CA LYS A 140 11.53 9.95 3.02
C LYS A 140 12.45 8.72 3.05
N GLY A 141 12.28 7.84 4.06
CA GLY A 141 13.16 6.67 4.26
C GLY A 141 13.16 5.67 3.11
N PHE A 142 11.99 5.45 2.48
CA PHE A 142 11.88 4.56 1.33
C PHE A 142 12.62 5.10 0.10
N VAL A 143 12.60 6.43 -0.09
CA VAL A 143 13.28 7.10 -1.22
C VAL A 143 14.79 6.97 -1.06
N LYS A 144 15.29 7.19 0.16
CA LYS A 144 16.70 6.97 0.49
C LYS A 144 17.13 5.54 0.18
N LEU A 145 16.29 4.56 0.51
CA LEU A 145 16.59 3.15 0.24
C LEU A 145 16.56 2.85 -1.26
N ALA A 146 15.61 3.42 -1.99
CA ALA A 146 15.50 3.30 -3.43
C ALA A 146 16.75 3.84 -4.15
N LEU A 147 17.22 5.02 -3.75
CA LEU A 147 18.46 5.62 -4.26
C LEU A 147 19.67 4.73 -3.99
N LYS A 148 19.82 4.21 -2.76
CA LYS A 148 20.95 3.34 -2.39
C LYS A 148 21.02 2.04 -3.19
N THR A 149 19.85 1.44 -3.44
CA THR A 149 19.72 0.15 -4.10
C THR A 149 19.63 0.28 -5.63
N GLY A 150 19.26 1.46 -6.15
CA GLY A 150 19.04 1.69 -7.59
C GLY A 150 17.68 1.20 -8.04
N SER A 151 16.69 1.36 -7.17
CA SER A 151 15.43 0.65 -7.24
C SER A 151 14.28 1.54 -7.70
N ASP A 152 13.60 1.17 -8.78
CA ASP A 152 12.51 1.94 -9.37
C ASP A 152 11.28 2.06 -8.47
N LEU A 153 10.90 3.28 -8.09
CA LEU A 153 9.74 3.51 -7.25
C LEU A 153 8.44 3.37 -8.04
N VAL A 154 7.52 2.54 -7.58
CA VAL A 154 6.19 2.43 -8.20
C VAL A 154 5.12 2.94 -7.24
N PRO A 155 4.36 4.00 -7.60
CA PRO A 155 3.22 4.47 -6.81
C PRO A 155 2.05 3.49 -6.96
N VAL A 156 1.39 3.18 -5.85
CA VAL A 156 0.21 2.32 -5.81
C VAL A 156 -0.80 2.95 -4.85
N TYR A 157 -2.07 2.97 -5.24
CA TYR A 157 -3.15 3.52 -4.43
C TYR A 157 -4.31 2.53 -4.34
N ASN A 158 -4.90 2.41 -3.15
CA ASN A 158 -6.05 1.54 -2.89
C ASN A 158 -7.34 2.34 -2.69
N PHE A 159 -8.31 2.13 -3.57
CA PHE A 159 -9.65 2.70 -3.48
C PHE A 159 -10.60 1.77 -2.72
N GLY A 160 -11.44 2.32 -1.85
CA GLY A 160 -12.50 1.59 -1.13
C GLY A 160 -12.09 1.03 0.24
N GLU A 161 -10.82 1.14 0.65
CA GLU A 161 -10.36 0.62 1.96
C GLU A 161 -11.07 1.29 3.14
N THR A 162 -11.33 2.59 3.08
CA THR A 162 -12.02 3.32 4.15
C THR A 162 -13.48 2.90 4.33
N SER A 163 -14.07 2.23 3.34
CA SER A 163 -15.43 1.69 3.44
C SER A 163 -15.49 0.28 4.07
N THR A 164 -14.34 -0.36 4.29
CA THR A 164 -14.26 -1.73 4.83
C THR A 164 -14.55 -1.78 6.33
N PHE A 165 -14.37 -0.68 7.06
CA PHE A 165 -14.76 -0.58 8.46
C PHE A 165 -15.40 0.77 8.77
N ARG A 166 -16.35 0.78 9.70
CA ARG A 166 -16.84 2.03 10.27
C ARG A 166 -15.93 2.42 11.42
N GLN A 167 -15.17 3.50 11.25
CA GLN A 167 -14.50 4.15 12.36
C GLN A 167 -15.52 4.89 13.22
N MET A 168 -15.48 4.65 14.53
CA MET A 168 -16.14 5.53 15.48
C MET A 168 -15.45 6.89 15.43
N LYS A 169 -16.23 7.98 15.45
CA LYS A 169 -15.70 9.35 15.49
C LYS A 169 -14.78 9.48 16.72
N ASN A 170 -13.49 9.75 16.50
CA ASN A 170 -12.49 9.89 17.57
C ASN A 170 -11.85 11.29 17.56
N SER A 171 -12.67 12.34 17.49
CA SER A 171 -12.19 13.73 17.37
C SER A 171 -11.04 14.05 18.34
N ARG A 172 -10.06 14.80 17.84
CA ARG A 172 -8.89 15.24 18.64
C ARG A 172 -9.39 16.01 19.87
N GLY A 173 -8.87 15.65 21.04
CA GLY A 173 -9.30 16.20 22.35
C GLY A 173 -10.32 15.33 23.11
N THR A 174 -10.76 14.20 22.57
CA THR A 174 -11.60 13.24 23.33
C THR A 174 -10.77 12.34 24.24
N LYS A 175 -11.32 11.94 25.39
CA LYS A 175 -10.69 10.95 26.31
C LYS A 175 -10.32 9.64 25.62
N LEU A 176 -11.10 9.25 24.60
CA LEU A 176 -10.84 8.08 23.76
C LEU A 176 -9.56 8.25 22.92
N ARG A 177 -9.38 9.42 22.30
CA ARG A 177 -8.17 9.76 21.53
C ARG A 177 -6.94 9.83 22.44
N GLU A 178 -7.08 10.39 23.65
CA GLU A 178 -5.98 10.42 24.62
C GLU A 178 -5.54 9.03 25.06
N PHE A 179 -6.49 8.12 25.33
CA PHE A 179 -6.18 6.72 25.62
C PHE A 179 -5.49 6.01 24.45
N GLN A 180 -6.02 6.17 23.23
CA GLN A 180 -5.43 5.60 22.01
C GLN A 180 -4.01 6.11 21.75
N SER A 181 -3.74 7.40 22.02
CA SER A 181 -2.41 8.01 21.89
C SER A 181 -1.44 7.48 22.95
N LYS A 182 -1.87 7.36 24.22
CA LYS A 182 -1.05 6.77 25.29
C LYS A 182 -0.74 5.29 25.03
N PHE A 183 -1.73 4.51 24.57
CA PHE A 183 -1.50 3.11 24.20
C PHE A 183 -0.55 2.98 23.01
N LYS A 184 -0.66 3.87 22.02
CA LYS A 184 0.29 3.93 20.89
C LYS A 184 1.73 4.16 21.38
N GLU A 185 1.96 5.08 22.32
CA GLU A 185 3.30 5.34 22.88
C GLU A 185 3.90 4.11 23.56
N ILE A 186 3.06 3.29 24.20
CA ILE A 186 3.49 2.08 24.91
C ILE A 186 3.68 0.89 23.97
N ALA A 187 2.72 0.65 23.07
CA ALA A 187 2.63 -0.58 22.28
C ALA A 187 3.13 -0.44 20.84
N GLY A 188 3.37 0.78 20.34
CA GLY A 188 3.79 1.05 18.96
C GLY A 188 2.68 0.89 17.91
N PHE A 189 1.49 0.47 18.31
CA PHE A 189 0.28 0.43 17.49
C PHE A 189 -0.90 0.96 18.31
N SER A 190 -1.92 1.50 17.65
CA SER A 190 -3.13 1.95 18.35
C SER A 190 -4.18 0.84 18.31
N PRO A 191 -4.94 0.58 19.39
CA PRO A 191 -6.01 -0.40 19.36
C PRO A 191 -7.11 0.15 18.44
N PRO A 192 -7.35 -0.52 17.31
CA PRO A 192 -8.33 -0.03 16.37
C PRO A 192 -9.75 -0.20 16.93
N LEU A 193 -10.50 0.90 17.03
CA LEU A 193 -11.94 0.88 17.30
C LEU A 193 -12.67 0.91 15.95
N PHE A 194 -12.50 -0.17 15.20
CA PHE A 194 -13.19 -0.40 13.94
C PHE A 194 -14.42 -1.25 14.21
N MET A 195 -15.58 -0.73 13.84
CA MET A 195 -16.81 -1.49 13.84
C MET A 195 -16.99 -2.09 12.46
N GLY A 196 -16.79 -3.40 12.37
CA GLY A 196 -17.07 -4.23 11.22
C GLY A 196 -18.27 -5.12 11.51
N ARG A 197 -18.16 -6.39 11.17
CA ARG A 197 -19.24 -7.39 11.27
C ARG A 197 -18.80 -8.54 12.17
N GLY A 198 -19.77 -9.20 12.80
CA GLY A 198 -19.54 -10.45 13.50
C GLY A 198 -19.35 -11.61 12.54
N ILE A 199 -18.76 -12.70 13.02
CA ILE A 199 -18.68 -13.98 12.27
C ILE A 199 -20.10 -14.50 11.94
N PHE A 200 -21.09 -14.19 12.80
CA PHE A 200 -22.48 -14.64 12.68
C PHE A 200 -23.51 -13.50 12.61
N ASN A 201 -23.11 -12.23 12.58
CA ASN A 201 -24.05 -11.10 12.49
C ASN A 201 -23.52 -9.96 11.60
N TYR A 202 -24.44 -9.15 11.06
CA TYR A 202 -24.11 -8.00 10.21
C TYR A 202 -23.94 -6.70 11.01
N SER A 203 -24.22 -6.72 12.33
CA SER A 203 -24.45 -5.52 13.13
C SER A 203 -23.29 -5.11 14.03
N PHE A 204 -22.40 -6.04 14.43
CA PHE A 204 -21.26 -5.72 15.33
C PHE A 204 -20.14 -6.77 15.27
N GLY A 205 -18.90 -6.38 14.97
CA GLY A 205 -17.72 -7.25 15.12
C GLY A 205 -16.44 -6.72 14.47
N LEU A 206 -15.42 -7.57 14.36
CA LEU A 206 -14.07 -7.22 13.89
C LEU A 206 -13.81 -7.55 12.41
N LEU A 207 -14.77 -8.12 11.68
CA LEU A 207 -14.60 -8.48 10.26
C LEU A 207 -14.94 -7.29 9.35
N PRO A 208 -14.20 -7.07 8.25
CA PRO A 208 -14.50 -5.99 7.32
C PRO A 208 -15.88 -6.16 6.67
N TYR A 209 -16.54 -5.03 6.35
CA TYR A 209 -17.69 -4.98 5.46
C TYR A 209 -17.31 -5.50 4.07
N ARG A 210 -18.29 -6.08 3.37
CA ARG A 210 -18.11 -6.60 2.01
C ARG A 210 -18.20 -5.46 0.99
N THR A 211 -17.18 -4.60 0.99
CA THR A 211 -17.02 -3.53 -0.01
C THR A 211 -15.92 -3.92 -0.99
N PRO A 212 -16.03 -3.51 -2.26
CA PRO A 212 -14.97 -3.72 -3.23
C PRO A 212 -13.75 -2.86 -2.84
N ILE A 213 -12.57 -3.46 -2.89
CA ILE A 213 -11.30 -2.75 -2.78
C ILE A 213 -10.59 -2.86 -4.13
N ASN A 214 -10.17 -1.72 -4.68
CA ASN A 214 -9.53 -1.65 -5.98
C ASN A 214 -8.12 -1.09 -5.83
N THR A 215 -7.12 -1.89 -6.16
CA THR A 215 -5.72 -1.46 -6.13
C THR A 215 -5.31 -1.01 -7.52
N VAL A 216 -4.90 0.25 -7.63
CA VAL A 216 -4.39 0.85 -8.85
C VAL A 216 -2.89 1.02 -8.73
N ILE A 217 -2.19 0.63 -9.78
CA ILE A 217 -0.74 0.69 -9.86
C ILE A 217 -0.34 1.68 -10.95
N GLY A 218 0.49 2.64 -10.58
CA GLY A 218 1.03 3.63 -11.49
C GLY A 218 2.30 3.18 -12.23
N LYS A 219 2.83 4.11 -13.02
CA LYS A 219 4.04 3.90 -13.81
C LYS A 219 5.28 3.86 -12.90
N PRO A 220 6.27 2.98 -13.15
CA PRO A 220 7.54 3.02 -12.43
C PRO A 220 8.29 4.33 -12.66
N ILE A 221 8.86 4.88 -11.59
CA ILE A 221 9.75 6.04 -11.58
C ILE A 221 11.19 5.50 -11.56
N PRO A 222 11.94 5.64 -12.67
CA PRO A 222 13.28 5.08 -12.75
C PRO A 222 14.23 5.74 -11.75
N VAL A 223 14.97 4.95 -10.99
CA VAL A 223 15.91 5.47 -9.99
C VAL A 223 17.35 5.14 -10.37
N LYS A 224 18.19 6.18 -10.50
CA LYS A 224 19.63 5.99 -10.66
C LYS A 224 20.26 5.71 -9.31
N ARG A 225 21.00 4.60 -9.20
CA ARG A 225 21.69 4.21 -7.96
C ARG A 225 22.67 5.31 -7.51
N ASN A 226 22.54 5.73 -6.26
CA ASN A 226 23.47 6.60 -5.54
C ASN A 226 23.66 6.03 -4.12
N GLN A 227 24.87 5.58 -3.78
CA GLN A 227 25.17 4.99 -2.47
C GLN A 227 25.11 6.04 -1.33
N ASN A 228 25.40 7.30 -1.65
CA ASN A 228 25.42 8.42 -0.72
C ASN A 228 24.50 9.54 -1.23
N PRO A 229 23.17 9.32 -1.24
CA PRO A 229 22.22 10.32 -1.73
C PRO A 229 22.24 11.56 -0.83
N THR A 230 22.27 12.73 -1.46
CA THR A 230 22.12 14.01 -0.75
C THR A 230 20.67 14.20 -0.30
N GLN A 231 20.42 15.16 0.60
CA GLN A 231 19.04 15.47 0.98
C GLN A 231 18.23 15.99 -0.23
N ASP A 232 18.86 16.75 -1.12
CA ASP A 232 18.23 17.25 -2.35
C ASP A 232 17.85 16.12 -3.31
N ASP A 233 18.69 15.09 -3.45
CA ASP A 233 18.36 13.89 -4.25
C ASP A 233 17.12 13.19 -3.72
N ILE A 234 17.05 13.05 -2.39
CA ILE A 234 15.93 12.42 -1.69
C ILE A 234 14.67 13.28 -1.87
N ASP A 235 14.77 14.59 -1.68
CA ASP A 235 13.62 15.50 -1.72
C ASP A 235 13.05 15.61 -3.13
N ARG A 236 13.91 15.68 -4.15
CA ARG A 236 13.49 15.69 -5.55
C ARG A 236 12.76 14.41 -5.95
N LEU A 237 13.32 13.25 -5.64
CA LEU A 237 12.69 11.97 -5.98
C LEU A 237 11.41 11.73 -5.14
N HIS A 238 11.37 12.20 -3.90
CA HIS A 238 10.17 12.17 -3.07
C HIS A 238 9.06 13.04 -3.65
N ALA A 239 9.38 14.26 -4.08
CA ALA A 239 8.43 15.17 -4.71
C ALA A 239 7.85 14.56 -6.00
N GLU A 240 8.69 13.94 -6.83
CA GLU A 240 8.25 13.21 -8.02
C GLU A 240 7.30 12.05 -7.65
N TYR A 241 7.66 11.25 -6.64
CA TYR A 241 6.80 10.17 -6.16
C TYR A 241 5.43 10.67 -5.70
N CYS A 242 5.38 11.74 -4.90
CA CYS A 242 4.13 12.35 -4.46
C CYS A 242 3.30 12.88 -5.64
N ALA A 243 3.94 13.53 -6.62
CA ALA A 243 3.27 14.03 -7.81
C ALA A 243 2.62 12.89 -8.62
N GLN A 244 3.37 11.82 -8.88
CA GLN A 244 2.86 10.64 -9.59
C GLN A 244 1.72 9.95 -8.81
N LEU A 245 1.79 9.90 -7.47
CA LEU A 245 0.72 9.35 -6.64
C LEU A 245 -0.56 10.21 -6.72
N THR A 246 -0.43 11.53 -6.69
CA THR A 246 -1.56 12.46 -6.84
C THR A 246 -2.20 12.35 -8.21
N ILE A 247 -1.40 12.25 -9.27
CA ILE A 247 -1.88 12.01 -10.64
C ILE A 247 -2.64 10.69 -10.70
N LEU A 248 -2.06 9.60 -10.16
CA LEU A 248 -2.68 8.28 -10.12
C LEU A 248 -4.04 8.31 -9.44
N PHE A 249 -4.15 9.06 -8.33
CA PHE A 249 -5.42 9.28 -7.64
C PHE A 249 -6.41 10.06 -8.51
N ASP A 250 -6.02 11.22 -9.03
CA ASP A 250 -6.89 12.12 -9.79
C ASP A 250 -7.44 11.46 -11.07
N GLU A 251 -6.63 10.64 -11.76
CA GLU A 251 -7.03 9.90 -12.96
C GLU A 251 -8.05 8.79 -12.68
N ASN A 252 -8.09 8.26 -11.44
CA ASN A 252 -8.86 7.05 -11.12
C ASN A 252 -10.02 7.29 -10.14
N LYS A 253 -10.06 8.41 -9.41
CA LYS A 253 -11.01 8.66 -8.33
C LYS A 253 -12.48 8.54 -8.77
N THR A 254 -12.84 9.07 -9.94
CA THR A 254 -14.23 9.04 -10.44
C THR A 254 -14.67 7.62 -10.81
N LYS A 255 -13.76 6.79 -11.34
CA LYS A 255 -14.01 5.37 -11.64
C LYS A 255 -14.40 4.56 -10.40
N TYR A 256 -13.92 4.97 -9.24
CA TYR A 256 -14.16 4.28 -7.96
C TYR A 256 -15.13 5.04 -7.04
N GLY A 257 -15.97 5.92 -7.62
CA GLY A 257 -17.08 6.55 -6.92
C GLY A 257 -16.70 7.73 -6.02
N ILE A 258 -15.50 8.29 -6.19
CA ILE A 258 -15.06 9.50 -5.48
C ILE A 258 -15.38 10.72 -6.36
N ASN A 259 -15.84 11.81 -5.72
CA ASN A 259 -16.16 13.07 -6.39
C ASN A 259 -14.93 13.63 -7.15
N SER A 260 -15.16 14.21 -8.34
CA SER A 260 -14.12 14.89 -9.14
C SER A 260 -13.39 16.00 -8.40
N ASP A 261 -14.05 16.65 -7.44
CA ASP A 261 -13.51 17.75 -6.67
C ASP A 261 -12.65 17.28 -5.49
N ALA A 262 -12.72 15.99 -5.13
CA ALA A 262 -11.90 15.42 -4.07
C ALA A 262 -10.41 15.51 -4.44
N LYS A 263 -9.57 15.86 -3.47
CA LYS A 263 -8.12 15.99 -3.64
C LYS A 263 -7.37 15.13 -2.66
N LEU A 264 -6.28 14.54 -3.13
CA LEU A 264 -5.33 13.83 -2.31
C LEU A 264 -4.43 14.85 -1.61
N ASN A 265 -4.55 14.98 -0.30
CA ASN A 265 -3.77 15.96 0.46
C ASN A 265 -2.52 15.30 1.04
N VAL A 266 -1.35 15.59 0.49
CA VAL A 266 -0.07 15.06 1.00
C VAL A 266 0.54 16.04 2.01
N TYR A 267 0.74 15.61 3.25
CA TYR A 267 1.28 16.41 4.37
C TYR A 267 2.30 15.65 5.24
#